data_AF-A0AAN4P9L0-F1
#
_entry.id   AF-A0AAN4P9L0-F1
#
_cell.length_a   1.000
_cell.length_b   1.000
_cell.length_c   1.000
_cell.angle_alpha   90.00
_cell.angle_beta   90.00
_cell.angle_gamma   90.00
#
_symmetry.space_group_name_H-M   'P 1'
#
loop_
_entity.id
_entity.type
_entity.pdbx_description
1 polymer ?
#
loop_
_entity_poly.entity_id
_entity_poly.type
_entity_poly.pdbx_seq_one_letter_code
_entity_poly.pdbx_strand_id
1 'polypeptide(L)' 'MSEQIYTGLSQQEVEERIQKGLVNKVTVSTEKTTWQIIQSNVFTYFNFIFFVLAMLLVIVQSWNNLLFYLLLLSIL' A
#
# COMPACT_ATOMS: atom_id res chain seq x y z
N MET A 1 -22.88 17.31 36.14
CA MET A 1 -22.32 16.86 34.84
C MET A 1 -23.49 16.28 34.07
N SER A 2 -24.06 17.02 33.12
CA SER A 2 -25.24 16.56 32.34
C SER A 2 -24.77 15.70 31.18
N GLU A 3 -25.29 14.48 31.07
CA GLU A 3 -25.08 13.63 29.90
C GLU A 3 -25.70 14.28 28.67
N GLN A 4 -24.85 14.68 27.71
CA GLN A 4 -25.30 15.16 26.41
C GLN A 4 -25.66 13.94 25.56
N ILE A 5 -26.95 13.69 25.37
CA ILE A 5 -27.42 12.67 24.43
C ILE A 5 -27.22 13.22 23.01
N TYR A 6 -26.16 12.77 22.34
CA TYR A 6 -25.93 13.07 20.93
C TYR A 6 -26.92 12.28 20.09
N THR A 7 -28.01 12.92 19.69
CA THR A 7 -28.93 12.38 18.68
C THR A 7 -28.28 12.51 17.30
N GLY A 8 -28.33 11.44 16.51
CA GLY A 8 -27.83 11.44 15.14
C GLY A 8 -28.63 12.39 14.24
N LEU A 9 -28.13 12.62 13.02
CA LEU A 9 -28.80 13.47 12.03
C LEU A 9 -30.18 12.93 11.69
N SER A 10 -31.16 13.84 11.56
CA SER A 10 -32.48 13.51 11.03
C SER A 10 -32.41 13.21 9.51
N GLN A 11 -33.41 12.50 9.00
CA GLN A 11 -33.48 12.15 7.57
C GLN A 11 -33.44 13.40 6.67
N GLN A 12 -34.09 14.49 7.08
CA GLN A 12 -34.11 15.75 6.34
C GLN A 12 -32.72 16.40 6.27
N GLU A 13 -31.98 16.37 7.39
CA GLU A 13 -30.61 16.89 7.48
C GLU A 13 -29.61 16.06 6.67
N VAL A 14 -29.87 14.77 6.49
CA VAL A 14 -29.12 13.89 5.59
C VAL A 14 -29.42 14.23 4.13
N GLU A 15 -30.69 14.40 3.77
CA GLU A 15 -31.13 14.79 2.42
C GLU A 15 -30.50 16.13 2.00
N GLU A 16 -30.51 17.11 2.90
CA GLU A 16 -29.93 18.43 2.65
C GLU A 16 -28.40 18.35 2.45
N ARG A 17 -27.71 17.50 3.21
CA ARG A 17 -26.26 17.25 3.03
C ARG A 17 -25.97 16.53 1.71
N ILE A 18 -26.83 15.61 1.29
CA ILE A 18 -26.75 14.94 -0.02
C ILE A 18 -26.90 15.95 -1.15
N GLN A 19 -27.92 16.83 -1.08
CA GLN A 19 -28.15 17.89 -2.07
C GLN A 19 -27.00 18.89 -2.12
N LYS A 20 -26.41 19.23 -0.97
CA LYS A 20 -25.23 20.12 -0.88
C LYS A 20 -23.92 19.45 -1.27
N GLY A 21 -23.93 18.16 -1.64
CA GLY A 21 -22.72 17.41 -1.97
C GLY A 21 -21.78 17.21 -0.77
N LEU A 22 -22.23 17.51 0.45
CA LEU A 22 -21.52 17.29 1.73
C LEU A 22 -21.61 15.83 2.18
N VAL A 23 -21.64 14.93 1.21
CA VAL A 23 -21.55 13.50 1.40
C VAL A 23 -20.12 13.10 1.15
N ASN A 24 -19.60 12.20 1.99
CA ASN A 24 -18.29 11.60 1.77
C ASN A 24 -18.38 10.60 0.61
N LYS A 25 -18.61 11.11 -0.60
CA LYS A 25 -18.48 10.36 -1.84
C LYS A 25 -17.01 10.25 -2.11
N VAL A 26 -16.47 9.13 -1.67
CA VAL A 26 -15.12 8.70 -2.01
C VAL A 26 -15.09 8.47 -3.53
N THR A 27 -14.67 9.48 -4.28
CA THR A 27 -14.40 9.39 -5.72
C THR A 27 -13.02 8.82 -6.00
N VAL A 28 -12.44 8.03 -5.09
CA VAL A 28 -11.32 7.19 -5.49
C VAL A 28 -11.89 6.01 -6.25
N SER A 29 -12.09 6.25 -7.55
CA SER A 29 -11.57 5.29 -8.52
C SER A 29 -10.22 4.85 -7.96
N THR A 30 -10.11 3.58 -7.60
CA THR A 30 -8.82 2.99 -7.30
C THR A 30 -8.11 2.91 -8.64
N GLU A 31 -7.63 4.05 -9.16
CA GLU A 31 -7.09 4.21 -10.52
C GLU A 31 -5.79 3.43 -10.70
N LYS A 32 -5.23 2.94 -9.59
CA LYS A 32 -4.12 2.01 -9.62
C LYS A 32 -4.65 0.62 -9.93
N THR A 33 -4.48 0.23 -11.19
CA THR A 33 -4.55 -1.16 -11.62
C THR A 33 -3.67 -2.03 -10.72
N THR A 34 -4.00 -3.32 -10.59
CA THR A 34 -3.18 -4.29 -9.83
C THR A 34 -1.71 -4.22 -10.22
N TRP A 35 -1.42 -3.98 -11.51
CA TRP A 35 -0.08 -3.79 -12.02
C TRP A 35 0.61 -2.53 -11.48
N GLN A 36 -0.08 -1.38 -11.45
CA GLN A 36 0.46 -0.15 -10.87
C GLN A 36 0.73 -0.29 -9.36
N ILE A 37 -0.07 -1.09 -8.65
CA ILE A 37 0.18 -1.40 -7.24
C ILE A 37 1.46 -2.24 -7.11
N ILE A 38 1.58 -3.33 -7.87
CA ILE A 38 2.77 -4.19 -7.85
C ILE A 38 4.02 -3.40 -8.23
N GLN A 39 3.97 -2.64 -9.32
CA GLN A 39 5.09 -1.82 -9.77
C GLN A 39 5.51 -0.81 -8.71
N SER A 40 4.56 -0.14 -8.06
CA SER A 40 4.87 0.84 -7.00
C SER A 40 5.50 0.24 -5.74
N ASN A 41 5.36 -1.08 -5.53
CA ASN A 41 5.97 -1.79 -4.41
C ASN A 41 7.30 -2.45 -4.81
N VAL A 42 7.37 -3.02 -6.01
CA VAL A 42 8.57 -3.71 -6.53
C VAL A 42 9.66 -2.71 -6.93
N PHE A 43 9.31 -1.57 -7.54
CA PHE A 43 10.28 -0.52 -7.91
C PHE A 43 10.43 0.54 -6.80
N THR A 44 10.51 0.11 -5.55
CA THR A 44 10.82 0.98 -4.42
C THR A 44 12.33 1.11 -4.23
N TYR A 45 12.76 2.19 -3.58
CA TYR A 45 14.17 2.42 -3.23
C TYR A 45 14.79 1.23 -2.47
N PHE A 46 14.03 0.60 -1.57
CA PHE A 46 14.46 -0.57 -0.81
C PHE A 46 14.71 -1.79 -1.71
N ASN A 47 13.79 -2.09 -2.63
CA ASN A 47 13.96 -3.19 -3.58
C ASN A 47 15.08 -2.92 -4.61
N PHE A 48 15.34 -1.66 -4.93
CA PHE A 48 16.47 -1.29 -5.78
C PHE A 48 17.83 -1.62 -5.13
N ILE A 49 17.96 -1.46 -3.81
CA ILE A 49 19.18 -1.85 -3.08
C ILE A 49 19.42 -3.35 -3.23
N PHE A 50 18.39 -4.19 -3.06
CA PHE A 50 18.52 -5.64 -3.26
C PHE A 50 18.90 -6.02 -4.69
N PHE A 51 18.35 -5.31 -5.68
CA PHE A 51 18.72 -5.51 -7.07
C PHE A 51 20.20 -5.19 -7.33
N VAL A 52 20.70 -4.08 -6.79
CA VAL A 52 22.12 -3.70 -6.90
C VAL A 52 23.01 -4.72 -6.20
N LEU A 53 22.65 -5.16 -4.99
CA LEU A 53 23.40 -6.20 -4.26
C LEU A 53 23.44 -7.51 -5.05
N ALA A 54 22.31 -7.95 -5.61
CA ALA A 54 22.26 -9.14 -6.46
C ALA A 54 23.18 -9.01 -7.69
N MET A 55 23.16 -7.85 -8.36
CA MET A 55 24.04 -7.58 -9.50
C MET A 55 25.52 -7.61 -9.12
N LEU A 56 25.90 -6.95 -8.02
CA LEU A 56 27.28 -6.97 -7.51
C LEU A 56 27.75 -8.39 -7.21
N LEU A 57 26.87 -9.25 -6.68
CA LEU A 57 27.20 -10.64 -6.38
C LEU A 57 27.35 -11.52 -7.62
N VAL A 58 26.52 -11.30 -8.65
CA VAL A 58 26.67 -11.94 -9.95
C VAL A 58 28.02 -11.56 -10.57
N ILE A 59 28.40 -10.29 -10.47
CA ILE A 59 29.69 -9.78 -10.99
C ILE A 59 30.87 -10.39 -10.22
N VAL A 60 30.77 -10.53 -8.90
CA VAL A 60 31.83 -11.11 -8.07
C VAL A 60 31.99 -12.62 -8.28
N GLN A 61 31.05 -13.30 -8.96
CA GLN A 61 31.09 -14.74 -9.26
C GLN A 61 31.50 -15.61 -8.04
N SER A 62 31.02 -15.25 -6.85
CA SER A 62 31.30 -16.02 -5.62
C SER A 62 30.25 -17.11 -5.46
N TRP A 63 30.46 -18.22 -6.17
CA TRP A 63 29.58 -19.40 -6.15
C TRP A 63 29.54 -20.12 -4.79
N ASN A 64 30.48 -19.82 -3.88
CA ASN A 64 30.52 -20.43 -2.55
C ASN A 64 29.35 -20.01 -1.65
N ASN A 65 28.66 -18.92 -1.97
CA ASN A 65 27.54 -18.39 -1.16
C ASN A 65 26.15 -18.68 -1.76
N LEU A 66 26.05 -19.48 -2.82
CA LEU A 66 24.74 -19.82 -3.44
C LEU A 66 23.82 -20.57 -2.45
N LEU A 67 24.39 -21.41 -1.58
CA LEU A 67 23.65 -22.10 -0.51
C LEU A 67 23.07 -21.13 0.53
N PHE A 68 23.73 -19.99 0.79
CA PHE A 68 23.22 -18.94 1.67
C PHE A 68 21.97 -18.26 1.09
N TYR A 69 21.95 -18.03 -0.24
CA TYR A 69 20.80 -17.43 -0.93
C TYR A 69 19.59 -18.37 -1.05
N LEU A 70 19.81 -19.68 -1.22
CA LEU A 70 18.73 -20.68 -1.22
C LEU A 70 18.04 -20.76 0.15
N LEU A 71 18.81 -20.68 1.24
CA LEU A 71 18.29 -20.68 2.61
C LEU A 71 17.55 -19.38 2.95
N LEU A 72 18.07 -18.22 2.54
CA LEU A 72 17.41 -16.93 2.79
C LEU A 72 16.05 -16.80 2.08
N LEU A 73 15.95 -17.29 0.83
CA LEU A 73 14.70 -17.29 0.07
C LEU A 73 13.67 -18.30 0.62
N SER A 74 14.13 -19.38 1.29
CA SER A 74 13.24 -20.37 1.92
C SER A 74 12.57 -19.89 3.21
N ILE A 75 13.08 -18.80 3.80
CA ILE A 75 12.62 -18.24 5.08
C ILE A 75 11.63 -17.09 4.87
N LEU A 76 11.51 -16.56 3.65
CA LEU A 76 10.50 -15.59 3.24
C LEU A 76 9.25 -16.31 2.70
#